data_AF-A0AA38W1G0-F1
#
_entry.id   AF-A0AA38W1G0-F1
#
_cell.length_a   1.000
_cell.length_b   1.000
_cell.length_c   1.000
_cell.angle_alpha   90.00
_cell.angle_beta   90.00
_cell.angle_gamma   90.00
#
_symmetry.space_group_name_H-M   'P 1'
#
loop_
_entity.id
_entity.type
_entity.pdbx_description
1 polymer ?
#
loop_
_entity_poly.entity_id
_entity_poly.type
_entity_poly.pdbx_seq_one_letter_code
_entity_poly.pdbx_strand_id
1 'polypeptide(L)'
;MNVEVITTYTMSRIIIVRLVIIEVRVNDRSKPRPLFTTGLIGRDNVVARHGIHGLYWLYSVDVLGSLLLEGDNTFYFTQPRVQSPFQAIMYDYIRLEGPSTELI
;
A
#
# COMPACT_ATOMS: atom_id res chain seq x y z
N MET A 1 -6.97 -5.70 17.71
CA MET A 1 -5.65 -6.37 17.76
C MET A 1 -4.88 -5.79 18.92
N ASN A 2 -4.20 -6.59 19.74
CA ASN A 2 -3.31 -6.03 20.77
C ASN A 2 -2.07 -5.49 20.05
N VAL A 3 -1.83 -4.18 20.19
CA VAL A 3 -0.78 -3.48 19.43
C VAL A 3 0.52 -3.51 20.23
N GLU A 4 1.41 -4.44 19.89
CA GLU A 4 2.77 -4.42 20.42
C GLU A 4 3.62 -3.37 19.71
N VAL A 5 4.36 -2.58 20.49
CA VAL A 5 4.95 -1.30 20.06
C VAL A 5 6.08 -1.42 19.03
N ILE A 6 6.66 -2.62 18.86
CA ILE A 6 7.91 -2.88 18.11
C ILE A 6 7.68 -3.88 16.95
N THR A 7 6.53 -3.80 16.28
CA THR A 7 6.07 -4.87 15.38
C THR A 7 5.99 -4.41 13.92
N THR A 8 6.64 -5.16 13.02
CA THR A 8 6.66 -4.90 11.58
C THR A 8 5.50 -5.62 10.89
N TYR A 9 4.61 -4.85 10.25
CA TYR A 9 3.48 -5.40 9.50
C TYR A 9 3.75 -5.42 8.00
N THR A 10 4.02 -6.59 7.42
CA THR A 10 4.33 -6.74 5.99
C THR A 10 3.11 -6.49 5.10
N MET A 11 2.95 -5.25 4.62
CA MET A 11 1.91 -4.91 3.65
C MET A 11 2.24 -5.39 2.23
N SER A 12 2.04 -6.68 1.98
CA SER A 12 2.14 -7.28 0.64
C SER A 12 0.89 -7.02 -0.21
N ARG A 13 1.07 -6.55 -1.45
CA ARG A 13 0.63 -7.19 -2.72
C ARG A 13 1.15 -6.36 -3.89
N ILE A 14 0.40 -6.32 -5.01
CA ILE A 14 0.92 -6.29 -6.35
C ILE A 14 0.13 -5.35 -7.25
N ILE A 15 0.82 -4.81 -8.26
CA ILE A 15 0.39 -3.65 -9.04
C ILE A 15 0.55 -3.89 -10.54
N ILE A 16 -0.57 -3.90 -11.28
CA ILE A 16 -0.59 -3.51 -12.70
C ILE A 16 -0.90 -2.01 -12.76
N VAL A 17 0.00 -1.21 -13.33
CA VAL A 17 -0.12 0.26 -13.35
C VAL A 17 0.36 0.91 -14.63
N ARG A 18 -0.31 2.01 -14.96
CA ARG A 18 0.11 3.01 -15.95
C ARG A 18 0.42 4.33 -15.24
N LEU A 19 1.70 4.64 -15.03
CA LEU A 19 2.20 5.98 -14.66
C LEU A 19 1.48 6.60 -13.43
N VAL A 20 1.47 5.88 -12.29
CA VAL A 20 0.87 6.37 -11.03
C VAL A 20 1.88 6.47 -9.89
N ILE A 21 1.47 7.13 -8.82
CA ILE A 21 2.11 7.07 -7.50
C ILE A 21 1.05 6.56 -6.52
N ILE A 22 1.43 5.73 -5.55
CA ILE A 22 0.59 5.38 -4.41
C ILE A 22 1.25 5.92 -3.15
N GLU A 23 0.46 6.56 -2.30
CA GLU A 23 0.81 6.92 -0.93
C GLU A 23 -0.06 6.14 0.06
N VAL A 24 0.57 5.66 1.13
CA VAL A 24 -0.12 4.97 2.25
C VAL A 24 -0.11 5.87 3.47
N ARG A 25 -1.27 6.06 4.10
CA ARG A 25 -1.44 6.71 5.41
C ARG A 25 -2.22 5.80 6.35
N VAL A 26 -2.00 5.96 7.65
CA VAL A 26 -2.62 5.13 8.69
C VAL A 26 -3.31 6.05 9.69
N ASN A 27 -4.58 5.78 9.96
CA ASN A 27 -5.51 6.47 10.88
C ASN A 27 -5.80 7.96 10.60
N ASP A 28 -4.88 8.70 9.99
CA ASP A 28 -5.07 10.08 9.53
C ASP A 28 -4.76 10.22 8.03
N ARG A 29 -5.80 10.46 7.22
CA ARG A 29 -5.68 10.71 5.77
C ARG A 29 -5.02 12.06 5.44
N SER A 30 -5.10 13.04 6.34
CA SER A 30 -4.60 14.40 6.14
C SER A 30 -3.12 14.57 6.50
N LYS A 31 -2.52 13.57 7.15
CA LYS A 31 -1.12 13.59 7.63
C LYS A 31 -0.16 14.07 6.53
N PRO A 32 0.60 15.18 6.74
CA PRO A 32 1.40 15.80 5.67
C PRO A 32 2.45 14.87 5.05
N ARG A 33 3.02 13.96 5.85
CA ARG A 33 3.94 12.93 5.39
C ARG A 33 3.20 11.58 5.37
N PRO A 34 3.13 10.87 4.23
CA PRO A 34 2.64 9.50 4.21
C PRO A 34 3.60 8.58 4.97
N LEU A 35 3.11 7.41 5.39
CA LEU A 35 3.96 6.33 5.91
C LEU A 35 4.87 5.80 4.80
N PHE A 36 4.34 5.68 3.59
CA PHE A 36 5.05 5.13 2.44
C PHE A 36 4.60 5.79 1.13
N THR A 37 5.51 5.83 0.16
CA THR A 37 5.22 6.18 -1.23
C THR A 37 5.96 5.26 -2.18
N THR A 38 5.30 4.80 -3.24
CA THR A 38 5.93 3.93 -4.27
C THR A 38 6.96 4.64 -5.14
N GLY A 39 6.97 5.98 -5.13
CA GLY A 39 7.50 6.75 -6.25
C GLY A 39 6.64 6.58 -7.51
N LEU A 40 7.11 7.11 -8.65
CA LEU A 40 6.41 6.99 -9.93
C LEU A 40 6.64 5.59 -10.53
N ILE A 41 5.57 4.83 -10.67
CA ILE A 41 5.61 3.42 -11.05
C ILE A 41 4.74 3.12 -12.28
N GLY A 42 5.10 2.00 -12.93
CA GLY A 42 4.46 1.41 -14.10
C GLY A 42 4.53 2.23 -15.39
N ARG A 43 4.86 1.54 -16.49
CA ARG A 43 4.97 2.11 -17.85
C ARG A 43 4.12 1.37 -18.88
N ASP A 44 3.31 0.42 -18.45
CA ASP A 44 2.45 -0.37 -19.33
C ASP A 44 1.00 0.16 -19.31
N ASN A 45 0.27 -0.07 -20.39
CA ASN A 45 -1.07 0.46 -20.63
C ASN A 45 -2.16 -0.61 -20.42
N VAL A 46 -1.89 -1.64 -19.61
CA VAL A 46 -2.73 -2.84 -19.45
C VAL A 46 -4.19 -2.51 -19.08
N VAL A 47 -4.40 -1.55 -18.17
CA VAL A 47 -5.74 -1.04 -17.80
C VAL A 47 -6.50 -0.54 -19.04
N ALA A 48 -5.85 0.25 -19.89
CA ALA A 48 -6.45 0.77 -21.11
C ALA A 48 -6.72 -0.32 -22.17
N ARG A 49 -6.09 -1.49 -22.05
CA ARG A 49 -6.32 -2.67 -22.89
C ARG A 49 -7.30 -3.68 -22.27
N HIS A 50 -7.89 -3.38 -21.10
CA HIS A 50 -8.71 -4.30 -20.32
C HIS A 50 -7.99 -5.64 -19.98
N GLY A 51 -6.66 -5.63 -19.99
CA GLY A 51 -5.86 -6.83 -19.74
C GLY A 51 -5.79 -7.16 -18.25
N ILE A 52 -5.81 -8.45 -17.93
CA ILE A 52 -5.56 -8.97 -16.57
C ILE A 52 -4.11 -9.42 -16.34
N HIS A 53 -3.29 -9.37 -17.40
CA HIS A 53 -1.88 -9.74 -17.38
C HIS A 53 -1.03 -8.50 -17.68
N GLY A 54 -0.27 -8.04 -16.68
CA GLY A 54 0.65 -6.91 -16.79
C GLY A 54 1.94 -7.16 -16.03
N LEU A 55 2.76 -6.12 -15.82
CA LEU A 55 3.82 -6.17 -14.82
C LEU A 55 3.23 -6.26 -13.41
N TYR A 56 3.95 -6.91 -12.50
CA TYR A 56 3.54 -7.21 -11.12
C TYR A 56 4.61 -6.67 -10.15
N TRP A 57 4.33 -5.57 -9.42
CA TRP A 57 5.24 -4.99 -8.41
C TRP A 57 4.84 -5.34 -6.97
N LEU A 58 5.62 -6.16 -6.27
CA LEU A 58 5.43 -6.40 -4.83
C LEU A 58 6.07 -5.29 -4.00
N TYR A 59 5.31 -4.71 -3.07
CA TYR A 59 5.83 -3.85 -2.01
C TYR A 59 5.65 -4.51 -0.64
N SER A 60 6.48 -4.11 0.32
CA SER A 60 6.27 -4.29 1.76
C SER A 60 6.53 -2.94 2.43
N VAL A 61 5.80 -2.67 3.53
CA VAL A 61 5.85 -1.39 4.23
C VAL A 61 5.76 -1.65 5.72
N ASP A 62 6.84 -1.37 6.45
CA ASP A 62 6.89 -1.57 7.89
C ASP A 62 6.01 -0.52 8.59
N VAL A 63 4.93 -0.97 9.25
CA VAL A 63 4.04 -0.12 10.05
C VAL A 63 4.46 -0.18 11.51
N LEU A 64 5.00 0.89 12.10
CA LEU A 64 5.30 0.89 13.53
C LEU A 64 4.00 0.75 14.35
N GLY A 65 4.03 -0.09 15.39
CA GLY A 65 2.89 -0.28 16.30
C GLY A 65 2.38 1.03 16.91
N SER A 66 3.25 2.02 17.15
CA SER A 66 2.88 3.37 17.63
C SER A 66 2.03 4.21 16.65
N LEU A 67 1.83 3.75 15.41
CA LEU A 67 0.91 4.34 14.44
C LEU A 67 -0.49 3.70 14.48
N LEU A 68 -0.64 2.58 15.18
CA LEU A 68 -1.86 1.80 15.29
C LEU A 68 -2.60 2.10 16.59
N LEU A 69 -3.92 2.01 16.54
CA LEU A 69 -4.83 2.15 17.67
C LEU A 69 -5.20 0.77 18.22
N GLU A 70 -5.50 0.70 19.52
CA GLU A 70 -6.20 -0.44 20.07
C GLU A 70 -7.63 -0.48 19.50
N GLY A 71 -8.00 -1.61 18.87
CA GLY A 71 -9.24 -1.73 18.11
C GLY A 71 -9.04 -1.49 16.60
N ASP A 72 -9.89 -0.65 16.02
CA ASP A 72 -9.99 -0.45 14.57
C ASP A 72 -8.91 0.50 14.03
N ASN A 73 -8.36 0.13 12.87
CA ASN A 73 -7.32 0.87 12.19
C ASN A 73 -7.69 1.09 10.71
N THR A 74 -7.55 2.32 10.23
CA THR A 74 -7.89 2.68 8.85
C THR A 74 -6.64 2.96 8.03
N PHE A 75 -6.44 2.18 6.96
CA PHE A 75 -5.36 2.39 5.99
C PHE A 75 -5.90 3.11 4.76
N TYR A 76 -5.31 4.26 4.43
CA TYR A 76 -5.67 5.08 3.29
C TYR A 76 -4.66 4.91 2.17
N PHE A 77 -5.09 4.30 1.06
CA PHE A 77 -4.34 4.22 -0.19
C PHE A 77 -4.78 5.38 -1.09
N THR A 78 -3.86 6.28 -1.41
CA THR A 78 -4.18 7.49 -2.17
C THR A 78 -3.28 7.59 -3.40
N GLN A 79 -3.87 7.87 -4.56
CA GLN A 79 -3.14 8.37 -5.72
C GLN A 79 -3.06 9.91 -5.62
N PRO A 80 -1.92 10.51 -5.26
CA PRO A 80 -1.83 11.97 -5.08
C PRO A 80 -1.90 12.73 -6.41
N ARG A 81 -1.75 12.04 -7.55
CA ARG A 81 -1.78 12.61 -8.90
C ARG A 81 -2.47 11.63 -9.85
N VAL A 82 -3.57 12.06 -10.46
CA VAL A 82 -4.27 11.37 -11.55
C VAL A 82 -4.60 12.42 -12.61
N GLN A 83 -4.08 12.24 -13.81
CA GLN A 83 -4.18 13.13 -14.97
C GLN A 83 -4.97 12.48 -16.13
N SER A 84 -5.32 11.20 -16.02
CA SER A 84 -6.01 10.43 -17.05
C SER A 84 -6.83 9.30 -16.40
N PRO A 85 -8.02 8.94 -16.92
CA PRO A 85 -8.78 7.79 -16.44
C PRO A 85 -8.04 6.46 -16.58
N PHE A 86 -7.00 6.41 -17.41
CA PHE A 86 -6.16 5.23 -17.59
C PHE A 86 -4.97 5.15 -16.61
N GLN A 87 -4.75 6.17 -15.76
CA GLN A 87 -3.77 6.13 -14.67
C GLN A 87 -4.37 5.45 -13.44
N ALA A 88 -4.72 4.17 -13.58
CA ALA A 88 -5.34 3.37 -12.53
C ALA A 88 -4.41 2.25 -12.03
N ILE A 89 -4.85 1.63 -10.93
CA ILE A 89 -4.21 0.51 -10.25
C ILE A 89 -5.19 -0.65 -10.24
N MET A 90 -4.71 -1.85 -10.55
CA MET A 90 -5.44 -3.08 -10.22
C MET A 90 -4.78 -3.68 -8.98
N TYR A 91 -5.56 -3.77 -7.90
CA TYR A 91 -5.19 -4.50 -6.68
C TYR A 91 -5.60 -5.97 -6.81
N ASP A 92 -5.07 -6.80 -5.92
CA ASP A 92 -5.22 -8.26 -5.99
C ASP A 92 -5.51 -8.87 -4.59
N TYR A 93 -4.72 -8.49 -3.56
CA TYR A 93 -5.04 -8.58 -2.11
C TYR A 93 -4.45 -7.35 -1.41
N ILE A 94 -4.72 -7.16 -0.12
CA ILE A 94 -3.90 -6.36 0.78
C ILE A 94 -3.76 -7.22 2.04
N ARG A 95 -2.54 -7.55 2.45
CA ARG A 95 -2.29 -8.36 3.64
C ARG A 95 -1.70 -7.47 4.74
N LEU A 96 -2.16 -7.65 5.97
CA LEU A 96 -1.59 -7.05 7.16
C LEU A 96 -1.19 -8.21 8.07
N GLU A 97 0.11 -8.43 8.25
CA GLU A 97 0.65 -9.54 9.04
C GLU A 97 1.12 -9.04 10.40
N GLY A 98 0.87 -9.81 11.47
CA GLY A 98 1.48 -9.52 12.76
C GLY A 98 3.02 -9.67 12.72
N PRO A 99 3.72 -9.27 13.79
CA PRO A 99 5.17 -9.47 13.88
C PRO A 99 5.56 -10.94 13.69
N SER A 100 6.74 -11.17 13.11
CA SER A 100 7.38 -12.47 13.22
C SER A 100 7.71 -12.73 14.69
N THR A 101 7.03 -13.69 15.31
CA THR A 101 7.45 -14.24 16.58
C THR A 101 8.62 -15.20 16.31
N GLU A 102 9.84 -14.67 16.24
CA GLU A 102 11.00 -15.56 16.32
C GLU A 102 11.03 -16.18 17.72
N LEU A 103 10.83 -17.50 17.74
CA LEU A 103 10.95 -18.31 18.94
C LEU A 103 12.43 -18.31 19.36
N ILE A 104 12.69 -17.77 20.56
CA ILE A 104 13.98 -17.86 21.25
C ILE A 104 14.11 -19.24 21.92
#